data_AF-Q9HF52-F1
#
_entry.id   AF-Q9HF52-F1
#
_cell.length_a   1.000
_cell.length_b   1.000
_cell.length_c   1.000
_cell.angle_alpha   90.00
_cell.angle_beta   90.00
_cell.angle_gamma   90.00
#
_symmetry.space_group_name_H-M   'P 1'
#
loop_
_entity.id
_entity.type
_entity.pdbx_description
1 polymer ?
#
loop_
_entity_poly.entity_id
_entity_poly.type
_entity_poly.pdbx_seq_one_letter_code
_entity_poly.pdbx_strand_id
1 'polypeptide(L)'
;MRQQGMSRDSSLAPLPVHVVDEPPLVDEPEGFYSAGAEDGGPIAIDFGSYEVRAGYVANKEPALVFPTRLARYRDRKASRTYTFVGRDTGLDASIRTQSRSPFDGPMVTNWDYVDDMLAY
;
A
#
# COMPACT_ATOMS: atom_id res chain seq x y z
N MET A 1 -28.76 -5.28 55.97
CA MET A 1 -28.96 -4.34 54.84
C MET A 1 -27.60 -3.89 54.34
N ARG A 2 -27.12 -4.41 53.20
CA ARG A 2 -25.89 -3.94 52.55
C ARG A 2 -26.29 -2.95 51.44
N GLN A 3 -25.85 -1.70 51.54
CA GLN A 3 -26.02 -0.72 50.47
C GLN A 3 -25.10 -1.12 49.31
N GLN A 4 -25.69 -1.35 48.12
CA GLN A 4 -24.95 -1.49 46.87
C GLN A 4 -24.39 -0.10 46.50
N GLY A 5 -23.06 0.04 46.47
CA GLY A 5 -22.42 1.26 46.01
C GLY A 5 -22.65 1.42 44.51
N MET A 6 -23.34 2.49 44.11
CA MET A 6 -23.44 2.86 42.70
C MET A 6 -22.03 3.20 42.20
N SER A 7 -21.60 2.55 41.11
CA SER A 7 -20.34 2.85 40.45
C SER A 7 -20.34 4.31 39.98
N ARG A 8 -19.26 5.03 40.32
CA ARG A 8 -19.01 6.43 39.92
C ARG A 8 -18.99 6.62 38.40
N ASP A 9 -18.84 5.54 37.62
CA ASP A 9 -18.82 5.56 36.16
C ASP A 9 -20.11 6.08 35.53
N SER A 10 -21.26 5.89 36.20
CA SER A 10 -22.57 6.32 35.67
C SER A 10 -22.76 7.84 35.60
N SER A 11 -21.85 8.62 36.20
CA SER A 11 -21.90 10.09 36.27
C SER A 11 -20.98 10.81 35.29
N LEU A 12 -20.16 10.06 34.55
CA LEU A 12 -19.20 10.63 33.60
C LEU A 12 -19.85 10.75 32.22
N ALA A 13 -19.61 11.87 31.53
CA ALA A 13 -20.01 12.02 30.13
C ALA A 13 -19.22 11.00 29.28
N PRO A 14 -19.87 10.26 28.36
CA PRO A 14 -19.18 9.32 27.49
C PRO A 14 -18.14 10.07 26.64
N LEU A 15 -16.92 9.53 26.58
CA LEU A 15 -15.85 10.10 25.75
C LEU A 15 -16.19 9.95 24.26
N PRO A 16 -15.80 10.92 23.43
CA PRO A 16 -15.93 10.79 21.99
C PRO A 16 -15.08 9.61 21.49
N VAL A 17 -15.72 8.70 20.77
CA VAL A 17 -15.03 7.58 20.10
C VAL A 17 -14.49 8.09 18.77
N HIS A 18 -13.18 8.00 18.58
CA HIS A 18 -12.53 8.24 17.30
C HIS A 18 -12.16 6.90 16.68
N VAL A 19 -12.72 6.62 15.50
CA VAL A 19 -12.40 5.41 14.74
C VAL A 19 -11.10 5.67 13.97
N VAL A 20 -10.19 4.70 13.98
CA VAL A 20 -9.00 4.74 13.14
C VAL A 20 -9.42 4.43 11.71
N ASP A 21 -9.14 5.35 10.80
CA ASP A 21 -9.43 5.19 9.37
C ASP A 21 -8.27 4.44 8.70
N GLU A 22 -8.35 3.11 8.71
CA GLU A 22 -7.41 2.26 7.98
C GLU A 22 -7.92 2.02 6.56
N PRO A 23 -7.07 2.18 5.52
CA PRO A 23 -7.45 1.85 4.16
C PRO A 23 -7.94 0.40 4.06
N PRO A 24 -9.09 0.16 3.39
CA PRO A 24 -9.62 -1.18 3.22
C PRO A 24 -8.66 -2.06 2.41
N LEU A 25 -8.90 -3.37 2.43
CA LEU A 25 -8.28 -4.28 1.46
C LEU A 25 -8.76 -3.92 0.05
N VAL A 26 -7.94 -4.29 -0.94
CA VAL A 26 -8.24 -4.10 -2.34
C VAL A 26 -8.89 -5.39 -2.84
N ASP A 27 -9.97 -5.27 -3.62
CA ASP A 27 -10.72 -6.44 -4.09
C ASP A 27 -10.22 -6.96 -5.45
N GLU A 28 -9.52 -6.11 -6.21
CA GLU A 28 -9.05 -6.40 -7.56
C GLU A 28 -7.57 -6.04 -7.72
N PRO A 29 -6.82 -6.84 -8.49
CA PRO A 29 -5.44 -6.53 -8.81
C PRO A 29 -5.36 -5.26 -9.67
N GLU A 30 -4.26 -4.53 -9.54
CA GLU A 30 -4.00 -3.35 -10.36
C GLU A 30 -3.89 -3.75 -11.83
N GLY A 31 -4.58 -3.00 -12.69
CA GLY A 31 -4.59 -3.26 -14.13
C GLY A 31 -3.32 -2.77 -14.80
N PHE A 32 -2.96 -3.39 -15.93
CA PHE A 32 -1.86 -2.89 -16.77
C PHE A 32 -2.30 -1.66 -17.56
N TYR A 33 -1.46 -0.63 -17.55
CA TYR A 33 -1.63 0.51 -18.43
C TYR A 33 -1.27 0.12 -19.87
N SER A 34 -2.23 0.21 -20.79
CA SER A 34 -1.97 0.06 -22.22
C SER A 34 -1.73 1.42 -22.85
N ALA A 35 -0.52 1.63 -23.39
CA ALA A 35 -0.17 2.87 -24.06
C ALA A 35 -1.04 3.09 -25.31
N GLY A 36 -1.71 4.25 -25.37
CA GLY A 36 -2.45 4.72 -26.53
C GLY A 36 -1.53 5.36 -27.58
N ALA A 37 -2.08 5.69 -28.76
CA ALA A 37 -1.31 6.33 -29.83
C ALA A 37 -0.76 7.74 -29.46
N GLU A 38 -1.32 8.36 -28.42
CA GLU A 38 -0.91 9.67 -27.90
C GLU A 38 0.15 9.59 -26.79
N ASP A 39 0.47 8.37 -26.32
CA ASP A 39 1.48 8.09 -25.30
C ASP A 39 2.91 8.06 -25.90
N GLY A 40 3.25 9.15 -26.59
CA GLY A 40 4.56 9.40 -27.16
C GLY A 40 5.40 10.29 -26.26
N GLY A 41 6.64 9.90 -25.99
CA GLY A 41 7.64 10.74 -25.33
C GLY A 41 8.29 10.09 -24.10
N PRO A 42 9.10 10.86 -23.35
CA PRO A 42 9.77 10.37 -22.15
C PRO A 42 8.76 9.98 -21.06
N ILE A 43 9.12 8.95 -20.29
CA ILE A 43 8.42 8.57 -19.07
C ILE A 43 9.10 9.29 -17.90
N ALA A 44 8.32 10.00 -17.09
CA ALA A 44 8.76 10.52 -15.81
C ALA A 44 8.35 9.55 -14.71
N ILE A 45 9.27 9.31 -13.76
CA ILE A 45 9.03 8.47 -12.58
C ILE A 45 9.43 9.28 -11.34
N ASP A 46 8.44 9.59 -10.50
CA ASP A 46 8.64 10.07 -9.14
C ASP A 46 8.64 8.84 -8.21
N PHE A 47 9.82 8.39 -7.82
CA PHE A 47 10.01 7.22 -6.95
C PHE A 47 10.03 7.66 -5.48
N GLY A 48 8.86 8.08 -4.98
CA GLY A 48 8.69 8.55 -3.61
C GLY A 48 8.73 7.42 -2.59
N SER A 49 9.03 7.75 -1.32
CA SER A 49 9.03 6.75 -0.23
C SER A 49 7.63 6.31 0.22
N TYR A 50 6.62 7.13 -0.06
CA TYR A 50 5.21 6.83 0.20
C TYR A 50 4.55 6.13 -0.98
N GLU A 51 4.68 6.70 -2.18
CA GLU A 51 4.13 6.17 -3.41
C GLU A 51 5.05 6.44 -4.61
N VAL A 52 4.96 5.55 -5.59
CA VAL A 52 5.56 5.72 -6.91
C VAL A 52 4.51 6.33 -7.83
N ARG A 53 4.91 7.35 -8.58
CA ARG A 53 4.09 7.92 -9.66
C ARG A 53 4.85 7.85 -10.96
N ALA A 54 4.24 7.28 -12.00
CA ALA A 54 4.86 7.16 -13.30
C ALA A 54 3.87 7.52 -14.41
N GLY A 55 4.37 8.12 -15.49
CA GLY A 55 3.56 8.46 -16.66
C GLY A 55 4.34 9.18 -17.74
N TYR A 56 3.70 9.36 -18.89
CA TYR A 56 4.26 10.14 -19.99
C TYR A 56 4.26 11.62 -19.66
N VAL A 57 5.37 12.30 -19.94
CA VAL A 57 5.54 13.75 -19.66
C VAL A 57 4.52 14.62 -20.42
N ALA A 58 3.99 14.11 -21.54
CA ALA A 58 2.94 14.80 -22.31
C ALA A 58 1.59 14.83 -21.57
N ASN A 59 1.35 13.91 -20.64
CA ASN A 59 0.11 13.79 -19.91
C ASN A 59 0.15 14.63 -18.63
N LYS A 60 -0.99 15.24 -18.27
CA LYS A 60 -1.08 16.09 -17.07
C LYS A 60 -1.06 15.28 -15.77
N GLU A 61 -1.66 14.10 -15.79
CA GLU A 61 -1.76 13.22 -14.63
C GLU A 61 -0.88 11.97 -14.85
N PRO A 62 -0.26 11.42 -13.80
CA PRO A 62 0.47 10.17 -13.90
C PRO A 62 -0.47 9.03 -14.29
N ALA A 63 0.05 8.10 -15.10
CA ALA A 63 -0.67 6.91 -15.53
C ALA A 63 -0.75 5.85 -14.42
N LEU A 64 0.29 5.76 -13.59
CA LEU A 64 0.42 4.81 -12.49
C LEU A 64 0.70 5.56 -11.18
N VAL A 65 -0.07 5.22 -10.14
CA VAL A 65 0.11 5.74 -8.77
C VAL A 65 -0.14 4.61 -7.79
N PHE A 66 0.93 4.12 -7.17
CA PHE A 66 0.85 3.00 -6.23
C PHE A 66 1.79 3.14 -5.02
N PRO A 67 1.45 2.57 -3.85
CA PRO A 67 2.30 2.65 -2.66
C PRO A 67 3.69 2.03 -2.90
N THR A 68 4.74 2.63 -2.33
CA THR A 68 6.12 2.12 -2.49
C THR A 68 6.39 0.94 -1.53
N ARG A 69 5.65 -0.14 -1.74
CA ARG A 69 5.67 -1.36 -0.91
C ARG A 69 5.67 -2.60 -1.77
N LEU A 70 6.37 -3.63 -1.31
CA LEU A 70 6.45 -4.93 -1.98
C LEU A 70 6.42 -6.05 -0.94
N ALA A 71 5.79 -7.16 -1.29
CA ALA A 71 5.78 -8.40 -0.53
C ALA A 71 6.13 -9.59 -1.44
N ARG A 72 6.99 -10.50 -0.96
CA ARG A 72 7.25 -11.79 -1.61
C ARG A 72 6.59 -12.90 -0.80
N TYR A 73 5.75 -13.70 -1.44
CA TYR A 73 5.04 -14.80 -0.81
C TYR A 73 5.37 -16.12 -1.48
N ARG A 74 5.81 -17.10 -0.71
CA ARG A 74 6.07 -18.45 -1.21
C ARG A 74 4.89 -19.37 -0.92
N ASP A 75 4.14 -19.69 -1.96
CA ASP A 75 3.15 -20.77 -1.89
C ASP A 75 3.89 -22.12 -1.94
N ARG A 76 3.88 -22.82 -0.80
CA ARG A 76 4.52 -24.13 -0.66
C ARG A 76 3.75 -25.24 -1.38
N LYS A 77 2.43 -25.11 -1.53
CA LYS A 77 1.60 -26.12 -2.22
C LYS A 77 1.83 -26.03 -3.72
N ALA A 78 1.82 -24.82 -4.27
CA ALA A 78 2.12 -24.59 -5.68
C ALA A 78 3.63 -24.64 -5.98
N SER A 79 4.49 -24.63 -4.96
CA SER A 79 5.95 -24.49 -5.07
C SER A 79 6.38 -23.27 -5.90
N ARG A 80 5.61 -22.18 -5.79
CA ARG A 80 5.81 -20.93 -6.52
C ARG A 80 6.04 -19.78 -5.55
N THR A 81 6.84 -18.82 -5.99
CA THR A 81 7.01 -17.54 -5.29
C THR A 81 6.29 -16.48 -6.10
N TYR A 82 5.43 -15.72 -5.42
CA TYR A 82 4.69 -14.59 -5.95
C TYR A 82 5.31 -13.31 -5.42
N THR A 83 5.38 -12.28 -6.26
CA THR A 83 5.78 -10.93 -5.87
C THR A 83 4.55 -10.04 -6.03
N PHE A 84 4.19 -9.35 -4.97
CA PHE A 84 3.09 -8.38 -4.93
C PHE A 84 3.70 -7.00 -4.76
N VAL A 85 3.40 -6.10 -5.68
CA VAL A 85 3.95 -4.74 -5.72
C VAL A 85 2.81 -3.75 -5.58
N GLY A 86 3.06 -2.61 -4.93
CA GLY A 86 2.12 -1.51 -4.95
C GLY A 86 0.77 -1.85 -4.33
N ARG A 87 -0.29 -1.54 -5.06
CA ARG A 87 -1.67 -1.75 -4.62
C ARG A 87 -1.99 -3.23 -4.40
N ASP A 88 -1.32 -4.13 -5.13
CA ASP A 88 -1.52 -5.58 -5.00
C ASP A 88 -1.07 -6.13 -3.65
N THR A 89 -0.24 -5.39 -2.92
CA THR A 89 0.08 -5.74 -1.53
C THR A 89 -1.13 -5.67 -0.60
N GLY A 90 -2.17 -4.95 -1.01
CA GLY A 90 -3.43 -4.77 -0.29
C GLY A 90 -4.51 -5.80 -0.63
N LEU A 91 -4.26 -6.77 -1.51
CA LEU A 91 -5.23 -7.81 -1.88
C LEU A 91 -5.54 -8.78 -0.73
N ASP A 92 -4.61 -8.95 0.21
CA ASP A 92 -4.76 -9.84 1.35
C ASP A 92 -4.07 -9.26 2.59
N ALA A 93 -4.69 -9.45 3.75
CA ALA A 93 -4.20 -8.89 5.02
C ALA A 93 -2.81 -9.42 5.41
N SER A 94 -2.51 -10.69 5.09
CA SER A 94 -1.21 -11.29 5.39
C SER A 94 -0.11 -10.74 4.49
N ILE A 95 -0.42 -10.48 3.21
CA ILE A 95 0.50 -9.87 2.25
C ILE A 95 0.77 -8.42 2.65
N ARG A 96 -0.27 -7.65 2.97
CA ARG A 96 -0.15 -6.25 3.43
C ARG A 96 0.76 -6.13 4.65
N THR A 97 0.58 -7.03 5.62
CA THR A 97 1.40 -7.07 6.84
C THR A 97 2.87 -7.40 6.57
N GLN A 98 3.14 -8.29 5.61
CA GLN A 98 4.49 -8.69 5.22
C GLN A 98 5.18 -7.68 4.30
N SER A 99 4.43 -6.79 3.64
CA SER A 99 4.98 -5.81 2.73
C SER A 99 5.98 -4.86 3.39
N ARG A 100 7.03 -4.47 2.66
CA ARG A 100 8.10 -3.57 3.11
C ARG A 100 8.39 -2.51 2.06
N SER A 101 8.88 -1.36 2.51
CA SER A 101 9.41 -0.30 1.65
C SER A 101 10.89 -0.60 1.32
N PRO A 102 11.39 -0.21 0.13
CA PRO A 102 12.82 -0.25 -0.17
C PRO A 102 13.61 0.88 0.52
N PHE A 103 12.92 1.81 1.19
CA PHE A 103 13.51 2.94 1.87
C PHE A 103 13.81 2.65 3.34
N ASP A 104 14.93 3.18 3.82
CA ASP A 104 15.21 3.44 5.23
C ASP A 104 15.29 4.96 5.45
N GLY A 105 14.25 5.52 6.05
CA GLY A 105 14.05 6.97 6.11
C GLY A 105 14.02 7.58 4.70
N PRO A 106 14.89 8.56 4.37
CA PRO A 106 14.94 9.19 3.05
C PRO A 106 15.79 8.43 2.03
N MET A 107 16.51 7.37 2.42
CA MET A 107 17.47 6.69 1.54
C MET A 107 16.93 5.35 1.05
N VAL A 108 17.15 5.08 -0.23
CA VAL A 108 16.96 3.74 -0.80
C VAL A 108 18.06 2.82 -0.28
N THR A 109 17.68 1.72 0.37
CA THR A 109 18.62 0.74 0.94
C THR A 109 18.46 -0.67 0.37
N ASN A 110 17.35 -0.95 -0.30
CA ASN A 110 17.06 -2.26 -0.89
C ASN A 110 16.80 -2.14 -2.39
N TRP A 111 17.88 -2.23 -3.19
CA TRP A 111 17.82 -2.11 -4.65
C TRP A 111 17.13 -3.29 -5.33
N ASP A 112 17.16 -4.50 -4.77
CA ASP A 112 16.43 -5.65 -5.31
C ASP A 112 14.90 -5.38 -5.32
N TYR A 113 14.41 -4.62 -4.34
CA TYR A 113 13.00 -4.23 -4.30
C TYR A 113 12.72 -3.11 -5.29
N VAL A 114 13.66 -2.18 -5.49
CA VAL A 114 13.52 -1.13 -6.50
C VAL A 114 13.44 -1.74 -7.89
N ASP A 115 14.29 -2.70 -8.23
CA ASP A 115 14.27 -3.38 -9.52
C ASP A 115 12.92 -4.09 -9.76
N ASP A 116 12.43 -4.86 -8.79
CA ASP A 116 11.12 -5.50 -8.89
C ASP A 116 9.98 -4.46 -9.04
N MET A 117 10.08 -3.31 -8.37
CA MET A 117 9.08 -2.24 -8.44
C MET A 117 9.09 -1.47 -9.76
N LEU A 118 10.26 -1.27 -10.37
CA LEU A 118 10.39 -0.58 -11.66
C LEU A 118 10.06 -1.50 -12.85
N ALA A 119 10.13 -2.82 -12.65
CA ALA A 119 9.73 -3.81 -13.64
C ALA A 119 8.21 -4.08 -13.66
N TYR A 120 7.51 -3.71 -12.58
CA TYR A 120 6.06 -3.79 -12.43
C TYR A 120 5.35 -2.71 -13.26
#